data_AF-A0A317VZV4-F1
#
_entry.id   AF-A0A317VZV4-F1
#
_cell.length_a   1.000
_cell.length_b   1.000
_cell.length_c   1.000
_cell.angle_alpha   90.00
_cell.angle_beta   90.00
_cell.angle_gamma   90.00
#
_symmetry.space_group_name_H-M   'P 1'
#
loop_
_entity.id
_entity.type
_entity.pdbx_description
1 polymer ?
#
loop_
_entity_poly.entity_id
_entity_poly.type
_entity_poly.pdbx_seq_one_letter_code
_entity_poly.pdbx_strand_id
1 'polypeptide(L)'
;MAGKASKSTKKRSQTNKDDLDVIESGLPGQFVEIYLSVLVYAWLMKDIIGRFFTNPFWYVDIQPDSENINMDEVRRGTTAFGADLYAFWKTVQPGPDKSCLPENKRYSQPWRMWAVRLCNPSDPTWMGSDWGGKDFGDKEVAHRKAMTSAMCDHVLAGEFLQSMLKPLEGPEPIAQRRQSLDHVYQLAADMSFRSWSHVQHLEFGTLNNLNNRFSSEDANLAMAYRYNLFTRRKRFEGHRILSVMKPAIYICGGMNDPSGRELLMPAEVVIDVDPDR
;
A
#
# COMPACT_ATOMS: atom_id res chain seq x y z
N MET A 1 0.68 -12.75 -34.37
CA MET A 1 1.44 -13.42 -33.27
C MET A 1 0.80 -13.10 -31.91
N ALA A 2 -0.43 -13.54 -31.64
CA ALA A 2 -1.20 -13.15 -30.43
C ALA A 2 -1.57 -14.35 -29.53
N GLY A 3 -0.75 -15.43 -29.51
CA GLY A 3 -1.11 -16.70 -28.85
C GLY A 3 -0.25 -17.11 -27.64
N LYS A 4 0.80 -16.35 -27.28
CA LYS A 4 1.75 -16.77 -26.22
C LYS A 4 1.53 -16.13 -24.84
N ALA A 5 0.92 -14.95 -24.75
CA ALA A 5 0.67 -14.28 -23.46
C ALA A 5 -0.42 -15.00 -22.64
N SER A 6 -1.51 -15.44 -23.27
CA SER A 6 -2.64 -16.10 -22.59
C SER A 6 -2.27 -17.43 -21.93
N LYS A 7 -1.36 -18.23 -22.50
CA LYS A 7 -0.92 -19.51 -21.90
C LYS A 7 0.00 -19.33 -20.70
N SER A 8 0.81 -18.26 -20.67
CA SER A 8 1.74 -17.97 -19.58
C SER A 8 1.01 -17.54 -18.30
N THR A 9 0.01 -16.66 -18.43
CA THR A 9 -0.78 -16.17 -17.30
C THR A 9 -1.63 -17.29 -16.70
N LYS A 10 -2.27 -18.10 -17.56
CA LYS A 10 -3.09 -19.25 -17.16
C LYS A 10 -2.28 -20.35 -16.46
N LYS A 11 -1.04 -20.59 -16.90
CA LYS A 11 -0.14 -21.55 -16.24
C LYS A 11 0.28 -21.03 -14.87
N ARG A 12 0.61 -19.73 -14.75
CA ARG A 12 1.02 -19.10 -13.48
C ARG A 12 -0.11 -19.04 -12.45
N SER A 13 -1.36 -18.78 -12.87
CA SER A 13 -2.51 -18.83 -11.98
C SER A 13 -2.89 -20.24 -11.55
N GLN A 14 -2.70 -21.25 -12.42
CA GLN A 14 -2.85 -22.67 -12.05
C GLN A 14 -1.81 -23.10 -11.00
N THR A 15 -0.53 -22.79 -11.20
CA THR A 15 0.54 -23.12 -10.21
C THR A 15 0.31 -22.46 -8.86
N ASN A 16 -0.10 -21.19 -8.82
CA ASN A 16 -0.41 -20.50 -7.56
C ASN A 16 -1.58 -21.15 -6.81
N LYS A 17 -2.57 -21.70 -7.53
CA LYS A 17 -3.71 -22.39 -6.93
C LYS A 17 -3.30 -23.77 -6.41
N ASP A 18 -2.53 -24.52 -7.18
CA ASP A 18 -2.03 -25.84 -6.77
C ASP A 18 -1.13 -25.74 -5.52
N ASP A 19 -0.27 -24.71 -5.43
CA ASP A 19 0.57 -24.46 -4.24
C ASP A 19 -0.26 -24.07 -3.01
N LEU A 20 -1.35 -23.31 -3.21
CA LEU A 20 -2.24 -22.89 -2.14
C LEU A 20 -3.09 -24.06 -1.63
N ASP A 21 -3.63 -24.88 -2.53
CA ASP A 21 -4.42 -26.07 -2.21
C ASP A 21 -3.58 -27.08 -1.40
N VAL A 22 -2.28 -27.20 -1.69
CA VAL A 22 -1.33 -27.99 -0.90
C VAL A 22 -1.15 -27.43 0.51
N ILE A 23 -1.03 -26.10 0.66
CA ILE A 23 -0.92 -25.44 1.97
C ILE A 23 -2.23 -25.57 2.76
N GLU A 24 -3.39 -25.43 2.11
CA GLU A 24 -4.72 -25.57 2.71
C GLU A 24 -4.97 -27.00 3.21
N SER A 25 -4.60 -28.01 2.42
CA SER A 25 -4.78 -29.43 2.80
C SER A 25 -3.93 -29.86 4.00
N GLY A 26 -2.84 -29.14 4.28
CA GLY A 26 -1.94 -29.39 5.42
C GLY A 26 -2.35 -28.71 6.73
N LEU A 27 -3.35 -27.81 6.70
CA LEU A 27 -3.78 -27.05 7.87
C LEU A 27 -5.09 -27.64 8.45
N PRO A 28 -5.24 -27.80 9.77
CA PRO A 28 -6.53 -28.19 10.34
C PRO A 28 -7.58 -27.13 10.00
N GLY A 29 -8.81 -27.53 9.65
CA GLY A 29 -9.79 -26.65 8.98
C GLY A 29 -10.06 -25.29 9.64
N GLN A 30 -10.01 -25.21 10.98
CA GLN A 30 -10.14 -23.94 11.72
C GLN A 30 -8.97 -22.96 11.48
N PHE A 31 -7.79 -23.46 11.11
CA PHE A 31 -6.61 -22.67 10.79
C PHE A 31 -6.54 -22.27 9.31
N VAL A 32 -7.24 -22.96 8.41
CA VAL A 32 -7.30 -22.61 6.98
C VAL A 32 -7.95 -21.25 6.78
N GLU A 33 -9.18 -21.04 7.27
CA GLU A 33 -9.88 -19.74 7.13
C GLU A 33 -9.09 -18.59 7.78
N ILE A 34 -8.47 -18.88 8.92
CA ILE A 34 -7.56 -18.00 9.65
C ILE A 34 -6.36 -17.65 8.76
N TYR A 35 -5.70 -18.61 8.14
CA TYR A 35 -4.53 -18.37 7.30
C TYR A 35 -4.88 -17.61 6.01
N LEU A 36 -5.97 -17.99 5.32
CA LEU A 36 -6.42 -17.32 4.10
C LEU A 36 -6.81 -15.87 4.35
N SER A 37 -7.51 -15.58 5.45
CA SER A 37 -7.82 -14.20 5.84
C SER A 37 -6.56 -13.38 6.11
N VAL A 38 -5.49 -13.97 6.65
CA VAL A 38 -4.19 -13.31 6.84
C VAL A 38 -3.49 -13.05 5.52
N LEU A 39 -3.51 -14.00 4.59
CA LEU A 39 -2.92 -13.81 3.27
C LEU A 39 -3.64 -12.71 2.48
N VAL A 40 -4.98 -12.73 2.45
CA VAL A 40 -5.77 -11.68 1.81
C VAL A 40 -5.50 -10.33 2.45
N TYR A 41 -5.46 -10.27 3.79
CA TYR A 41 -5.14 -9.03 4.51
C TYR A 41 -3.74 -8.50 4.14
N ALA A 42 -2.70 -9.34 4.21
CA ALA A 42 -1.33 -8.94 3.89
C ALA A 42 -1.20 -8.52 2.41
N TRP A 43 -1.89 -9.20 1.50
CA TRP A 43 -1.94 -8.86 0.09
C TRP A 43 -2.63 -7.51 -0.15
N LEU A 44 -3.79 -7.27 0.48
CA LEU A 44 -4.50 -5.99 0.40
C LEU A 44 -3.67 -4.85 0.97
N MET A 45 -3.00 -5.06 2.11
CA MET A 45 -2.10 -4.07 2.70
C MET A 45 -0.95 -3.73 1.75
N LYS A 46 -0.33 -4.75 1.14
CA LYS A 46 0.74 -4.54 0.15
C LYS A 46 0.25 -3.75 -1.07
N ASP A 47 -0.93 -4.06 -1.59
CA ASP A 47 -1.53 -3.35 -2.73
C ASP A 47 -1.86 -1.90 -2.36
N ILE A 48 -2.52 -1.67 -1.22
CA ILE A 48 -2.86 -0.34 -0.68
C ILE A 48 -1.61 0.54 -0.50
N ILE A 49 -0.57 0.00 0.13
CA ILE A 49 0.69 0.75 0.33
C ILE A 49 1.31 1.05 -1.03
N GLY A 50 1.37 0.05 -1.90
CA GLY A 50 1.89 0.16 -3.25
C GLY A 50 1.25 1.28 -4.05
N ARG A 51 -0.08 1.37 -4.04
CA ARG A 51 -0.85 2.36 -4.81
C ARG A 51 -0.79 3.76 -4.21
N PHE A 52 -1.04 3.88 -2.90
CA PHE A 52 -1.34 5.18 -2.31
C PHE A 52 -0.15 5.80 -1.54
N PHE A 53 0.71 4.96 -0.97
CA PHE A 53 1.76 5.38 -0.04
C PHE A 53 3.18 5.30 -0.59
N THR A 54 3.36 4.97 -1.87
CA THR A 54 4.69 5.00 -2.52
C THR A 54 4.91 6.26 -3.34
N ASN A 55 3.87 6.73 -4.03
CA ASN A 55 3.86 7.92 -4.87
C ASN A 55 2.90 8.98 -4.29
N PRO A 56 3.36 10.12 -3.76
CA PRO A 56 2.48 11.21 -3.29
C PRO A 56 1.55 11.81 -4.35
N PHE A 57 1.86 11.63 -5.63
CA PHE A 57 1.16 12.25 -6.76
C PHE A 57 0.32 11.25 -7.56
N TRP A 58 0.04 10.06 -7.01
CA TRP A 58 -0.56 8.95 -7.74
C TRP A 58 -1.87 9.28 -8.49
N TYR A 59 -2.62 10.29 -8.06
CA TYR A 59 -3.90 10.69 -8.64
C TYR A 59 -3.83 11.98 -9.47
N VAL A 60 -2.72 12.71 -9.47
CA VAL A 60 -2.68 14.07 -10.01
C VAL A 60 -2.74 14.03 -11.54
N ASP A 61 -3.63 14.83 -12.12
CA ASP A 61 -3.76 14.99 -13.56
C ASP A 61 -3.81 16.48 -13.94
N ILE A 62 -3.37 16.81 -15.15
CA ILE A 62 -3.47 18.17 -15.70
C ILE A 62 -4.94 18.49 -16.02
N GLN A 63 -5.71 17.48 -16.43
CA GLN A 63 -7.13 17.61 -16.77
C GLN A 63 -7.92 16.51 -16.07
N PRO A 64 -8.22 16.66 -14.76
CA PRO A 64 -8.88 15.63 -13.99
C PRO A 64 -10.28 15.38 -14.54
N ASP A 65 -10.50 14.15 -15.01
CA ASP A 65 -11.77 13.66 -15.52
C ASP A 65 -12.23 12.49 -14.66
N SER A 66 -13.26 12.69 -13.84
CA SER A 66 -13.83 11.63 -13.00
C SER A 66 -14.79 10.71 -13.75
N GLU A 67 -15.25 11.10 -14.94
CA GLU A 67 -16.21 10.34 -15.74
C GLU A 67 -15.49 9.34 -16.67
N ASN A 68 -14.26 9.65 -17.08
CA ASN A 68 -13.48 8.81 -17.99
C ASN A 68 -12.13 8.37 -17.38
N ILE A 69 -12.17 7.47 -16.41
CA ILE A 69 -10.97 6.91 -15.77
C ILE A 69 -10.19 6.01 -16.75
N ASN A 70 -8.90 6.31 -16.91
CA ASN A 70 -7.99 5.49 -17.69
C ASN A 70 -7.67 4.17 -16.98
N MET A 71 -8.17 3.05 -17.51
CA MET A 71 -7.96 1.73 -16.91
C MET A 71 -6.50 1.27 -16.88
N ASP A 72 -5.62 1.79 -17.74
CA ASP A 72 -4.20 1.48 -17.66
C ASP A 72 -3.53 2.18 -16.48
N GLU A 73 -4.00 3.37 -16.11
CA GLU A 73 -3.56 4.09 -14.91
C GLU A 73 -4.09 3.42 -13.64
N VAL A 74 -5.33 2.93 -13.68
CA VAL A 74 -5.91 2.09 -12.61
C VAL A 74 -5.05 0.84 -12.36
N ARG A 75 -4.62 0.15 -13.43
CA ARG A 75 -3.74 -1.02 -13.32
C ARG A 75 -2.38 -0.67 -12.75
N ARG A 76 -1.78 0.44 -13.19
CA ARG A 76 -0.50 0.94 -12.66
C ARG A 76 -0.61 1.48 -11.23
N GLY A 77 -1.80 1.90 -10.82
CA GLY A 77 -2.02 2.59 -9.56
C GLY A 77 -1.60 4.06 -9.57
N THR A 78 -1.32 4.64 -10.73
CA THR A 78 -0.88 6.04 -10.86
C THR A 78 -1.24 6.62 -12.23
N THR A 79 -1.62 7.90 -12.25
CA THR A 79 -1.74 8.69 -13.48
C THR A 79 -0.38 8.85 -14.15
N ALA A 80 -0.36 9.09 -15.47
CA ALA A 80 0.88 9.34 -16.20
C ALA A 80 1.61 10.57 -15.66
N PHE A 81 0.90 11.69 -15.50
CA PHE A 81 1.47 12.92 -14.96
C PHE A 81 1.94 12.77 -13.51
N GLY A 82 1.17 12.06 -12.68
CA GLY A 82 1.56 11.71 -11.32
C GLY A 82 2.85 10.89 -11.23
N ALA A 83 3.07 9.99 -12.19
CA ALA A 83 4.31 9.22 -12.29
C ALA A 83 5.51 10.11 -12.69
N ASP A 84 5.31 11.06 -13.61
CA ASP A 84 6.35 12.00 -14.02
C ASP A 84 6.74 12.95 -12.88
N LEU A 85 5.76 13.48 -12.14
CA LEU A 85 5.99 14.29 -10.94
C LEU A 85 6.75 13.51 -9.88
N TYR A 86 6.42 12.23 -9.71
CA TYR A 86 7.13 11.36 -8.78
C TYR A 86 8.58 11.13 -9.20
N ALA A 87 8.81 10.83 -10.47
CA ALA A 87 10.14 10.65 -11.02
C ALA A 87 10.99 11.91 -10.80
N PHE A 88 10.45 13.08 -11.11
CA PHE A 88 11.10 14.37 -10.85
C PHE A 88 11.43 14.53 -9.36
N TRP A 89 10.45 14.31 -8.47
CA TRP A 89 10.67 14.40 -7.03
C TRP A 89 11.78 13.46 -6.53
N LYS A 90 11.85 12.25 -7.08
CA LYS A 90 12.89 11.27 -6.76
C LYS A 90 14.27 11.72 -7.23
N THR A 91 14.39 12.47 -8.34
CA THR A 91 15.70 13.01 -8.79
C THR A 91 16.26 14.08 -7.86
N VAL A 92 15.40 14.82 -7.16
CA VAL A 92 15.82 15.85 -6.20
C VAL A 92 15.96 15.31 -4.77
N GLN A 93 15.60 14.04 -4.54
CA GLN A 93 15.90 13.36 -3.28
C GLN A 93 17.34 12.84 -3.26
N PRO A 94 18.03 12.88 -2.11
CA PRO A 94 19.31 12.20 -1.98
C PRO A 94 19.14 10.70 -2.25
N GLY A 95 19.82 10.23 -3.30
CA GLY A 95 19.94 8.81 -3.62
C GLY A 95 20.78 8.07 -2.57
N PRO A 96 20.77 6.72 -2.62
CA PRO A 96 21.62 5.89 -1.76
C PRO A 96 23.13 6.15 -1.98
N ASP A 97 23.49 6.73 -3.13
CA ASP A 97 24.85 7.14 -3.51
C ASP A 97 25.25 8.55 -3.01
N LYS A 98 24.36 9.25 -2.28
CA LYS A 98 24.57 10.63 -1.77
C LYS A 98 24.94 11.66 -2.84
N SER A 99 24.61 11.42 -4.12
CA SER A 99 24.96 12.33 -5.23
C SER A 99 24.27 13.69 -5.15
N CYS A 100 23.12 13.78 -4.46
CA CYS A 100 22.45 15.06 -4.20
C CYS A 100 22.83 15.62 -2.81
N LEU A 101 23.06 16.94 -2.75
CA LEU A 101 23.38 17.64 -1.52
C LEU A 101 22.29 17.42 -0.45
N PRO A 102 22.64 17.21 0.84
CA PRO A 102 21.66 17.10 1.93
C PRO A 102 20.66 18.25 2.00
N GLU A 103 21.06 19.42 1.50
CA GLU A 103 20.23 20.62 1.34
C GLU A 103 19.02 20.40 0.42
N ASN A 104 19.15 19.56 -0.62
CA ASN A 104 18.03 19.25 -1.51
C ASN A 104 16.89 18.54 -0.76
N LYS A 105 17.22 17.71 0.25
CA LYS A 105 16.21 17.04 1.08
C LYS A 105 15.38 18.04 1.89
N ARG A 106 16.01 19.15 2.31
CA ARG A 106 15.34 20.23 3.06
C ARG A 106 14.30 20.95 2.21
N TYR A 107 14.50 21.03 0.88
CA TYR A 107 13.57 21.68 -0.04
C TYR A 107 12.59 20.69 -0.69
N SER A 108 12.99 19.44 -0.91
CA SER A 108 12.17 18.43 -1.58
C SER A 108 10.93 18.05 -0.77
N GLN A 109 11.01 18.05 0.57
CA GLN A 109 9.89 17.71 1.43
C GLN A 109 8.82 18.82 1.48
N PRO A 110 9.18 20.10 1.71
CA PRO A 110 8.25 21.21 1.53
C PRO A 110 7.65 21.28 0.11
N TRP A 111 8.45 21.05 -0.93
CA TRP A 111 7.96 21.08 -2.31
C TRP A 111 6.88 20.02 -2.55
N ARG A 112 7.11 18.77 -2.13
CA ARG A 112 6.10 17.70 -2.22
C ARG A 112 4.84 18.08 -1.46
N MET A 113 5.00 18.54 -0.21
CA MET A 113 3.88 18.92 0.65
C MET A 113 3.01 20.00 0.00
N TRP A 114 3.63 21.05 -0.55
CA TRP A 114 2.89 22.11 -1.24
C TRP A 114 2.28 21.65 -2.55
N ALA A 115 2.97 20.84 -3.35
CA ALA A 115 2.41 20.27 -4.57
C ALA A 115 1.13 19.47 -4.29
N VAL A 116 1.16 18.59 -3.27
CA VAL A 116 -0.03 17.81 -2.86
C VAL A 116 -1.17 18.71 -2.38
N ARG A 117 -0.87 19.75 -1.57
CA ARG A 117 -1.89 20.71 -1.09
C ARG A 117 -2.49 21.54 -2.22
N LEU A 118 -1.68 21.99 -3.17
CA LEU A 118 -2.15 22.81 -4.30
C LEU A 118 -2.98 22.00 -5.30
N CYS A 119 -2.75 20.69 -5.40
CA CYS A 119 -3.63 19.79 -6.14
C CYS A 119 -4.96 19.50 -5.42
N ASN A 120 -5.08 19.78 -4.12
CA ASN A 120 -6.30 19.55 -3.33
C ASN A 120 -6.63 20.74 -2.43
N PRO A 121 -6.87 21.92 -3.04
CA PRO A 121 -7.12 23.18 -2.35
C PRO A 121 -8.41 23.19 -1.53
N SER A 122 -9.34 22.27 -1.79
CA SER A 122 -10.71 22.28 -1.24
C SER A 122 -10.75 22.00 0.26
N ASP A 123 -9.61 21.64 0.85
CA ASP A 123 -9.54 21.32 2.24
C ASP A 123 -9.22 22.63 3.03
N PRO A 124 -10.14 23.12 3.89
CA PRO A 124 -10.10 24.49 4.42
C PRO A 124 -9.01 24.73 5.49
N THR A 125 -8.34 23.68 5.97
CA THR A 125 -7.32 23.80 7.02
C THR A 125 -5.98 24.37 6.55
N TRP A 126 -5.71 24.44 5.25
CA TRP A 126 -4.45 25.01 4.71
C TRP A 126 -4.69 26.09 3.65
N MET A 127 -5.87 26.13 3.04
CA MET A 127 -6.22 27.05 1.96
C MET A 127 -7.52 27.76 2.36
N GLY A 128 -7.50 29.09 2.39
CA GLY A 128 -8.68 29.88 2.72
C GLY A 128 -9.83 29.65 1.74
N SER A 129 -11.06 29.98 2.14
CA SER A 129 -12.29 29.78 1.36
C SER A 129 -12.29 30.45 -0.02
N ASP A 130 -11.44 31.45 -0.22
CA ASP A 130 -11.46 32.34 -1.39
C ASP A 130 -10.39 31.97 -2.44
N TRP A 131 -9.88 30.73 -2.41
CA TRP A 131 -8.86 30.29 -3.34
C TRP A 131 -9.40 30.10 -4.77
N GLY A 132 -8.80 30.81 -5.73
CA GLY A 132 -9.29 30.93 -7.12
C GLY A 132 -9.26 29.65 -7.98
N GLY A 133 -8.64 28.56 -7.52
CA GLY A 133 -8.64 27.28 -8.25
C GLY A 133 -9.54 26.21 -7.63
N LYS A 134 -10.53 26.59 -6.82
CA LYS A 134 -11.47 25.64 -6.18
C LYS A 134 -12.04 24.61 -7.17
N ASP A 135 -12.36 25.02 -8.40
CA ASP A 135 -12.85 24.12 -9.46
C ASP A 135 -11.84 23.02 -9.81
N PHE A 136 -10.56 23.35 -9.96
CA PHE A 136 -9.50 22.37 -10.21
C PHE A 136 -9.38 21.38 -9.04
N GLY A 137 -9.42 21.89 -7.81
CA GLY A 137 -9.35 21.04 -6.62
C GLY A 137 -10.53 20.10 -6.44
N ASP A 138 -11.73 20.59 -6.70
CA ASP A 138 -12.94 19.77 -6.62
C ASP A 138 -12.92 18.66 -7.70
N LYS A 139 -12.41 18.99 -8.90
CA LYS A 139 -12.18 18.01 -9.97
C LYS A 139 -11.12 16.97 -9.60
N GLU A 140 -9.99 17.38 -9.03
CA GLU A 140 -8.95 16.49 -8.52
C GLU A 140 -9.49 15.55 -7.42
N VAL A 141 -10.26 16.07 -6.47
CA VAL A 141 -10.88 15.25 -5.41
C VAL A 141 -11.87 14.24 -6.01
N ALA A 142 -12.69 14.67 -6.97
CA ALA A 142 -13.62 13.79 -7.67
C ALA A 142 -12.88 12.71 -8.47
N HIS A 143 -11.84 13.10 -9.22
CA HIS A 143 -10.99 12.19 -9.99
C HIS A 143 -10.31 11.17 -9.09
N ARG A 144 -9.68 11.61 -7.98
CA ARG A 144 -9.05 10.73 -6.98
C ARG A 144 -10.03 9.68 -6.44
N LYS A 145 -11.26 10.09 -6.09
CA LYS A 145 -12.29 9.16 -5.58
C LYS A 145 -12.74 8.16 -6.65
N ALA A 146 -12.98 8.63 -7.87
CA ALA A 146 -13.37 7.79 -8.99
C ALA A 146 -12.26 6.78 -9.36
N MET A 147 -11.02 7.24 -9.45
CA MET A 147 -9.84 6.40 -9.70
C MET A 147 -9.68 5.34 -8.60
N THR A 148 -9.85 5.71 -7.34
CA THR A 148 -9.81 4.77 -6.19
C THR A 148 -10.90 3.70 -6.29
N SER A 149 -12.12 4.09 -6.65
CA SER A 149 -13.21 3.13 -6.82
C SER A 149 -12.95 2.18 -8.00
N ALA A 150 -12.41 2.69 -9.11
CA ALA A 150 -11.98 1.86 -10.23
C ALA A 150 -10.83 0.90 -9.86
N MET A 151 -9.89 1.30 -8.99
CA MET A 151 -8.86 0.41 -8.44
C MET A 151 -9.47 -0.69 -7.59
N CYS A 152 -10.46 -0.36 -6.74
CA CYS A 152 -11.20 -1.36 -5.96
C CYS A 152 -11.89 -2.38 -6.89
N ASP A 153 -12.58 -1.92 -7.94
CA ASP A 153 -13.22 -2.81 -8.91
C ASP A 153 -12.21 -3.70 -9.64
N HIS A 154 -11.06 -3.13 -10.04
CA HIS A 154 -9.99 -3.88 -10.67
C HIS A 154 -9.42 -4.98 -9.75
N VAL A 155 -9.18 -4.65 -8.48
CA VAL A 155 -8.67 -5.60 -7.47
C VAL A 155 -9.71 -6.68 -7.18
N LEU A 156 -10.98 -6.29 -7.02
CA LEU A 156 -12.06 -7.24 -6.78
C LEU A 156 -12.21 -8.20 -7.96
N ALA A 157 -12.04 -7.76 -9.20
CA ALA A 157 -12.07 -8.61 -10.40
C ALA A 157 -10.81 -9.47 -10.58
N GLY A 158 -9.76 -9.28 -9.78
CA GLY A 158 -8.50 -10.00 -9.92
C GLY A 158 -8.60 -11.50 -9.58
N GLU A 159 -7.96 -12.35 -10.39
CA GLU A 159 -8.01 -13.82 -10.24
C GLU A 159 -7.61 -14.28 -8.84
N PHE A 160 -6.58 -13.66 -8.25
CA PHE A 160 -6.10 -14.01 -6.91
C PHE A 160 -7.14 -13.76 -5.83
N LEU A 161 -7.80 -12.59 -5.83
CA LEU A 161 -8.80 -12.31 -4.80
C LEU A 161 -10.06 -13.14 -5.05
N GLN A 162 -10.48 -13.31 -6.31
CA GLN A 162 -11.61 -14.15 -6.66
C GLN A 162 -11.44 -15.61 -6.22
N SER A 163 -10.24 -16.18 -6.30
CA SER A 163 -10.00 -17.55 -5.83
C SER A 163 -10.08 -17.70 -4.30
N MET A 164 -9.90 -16.61 -3.55
CA MET A 164 -9.90 -16.58 -2.09
C MET A 164 -11.26 -16.21 -1.49
N LEU A 165 -12.18 -15.69 -2.31
CA LEU A 165 -13.48 -15.21 -1.89
C LEU A 165 -14.52 -16.31 -1.93
N LYS A 166 -15.34 -16.40 -0.87
CA LYS A 166 -16.55 -17.26 -0.90
C LYS A 166 -17.49 -16.76 -2.01
N PRO A 167 -18.10 -17.66 -2.81
CA PRO A 167 -19.12 -17.27 -3.76
C PRO A 167 -20.29 -16.63 -3.00
N LEU A 168 -20.89 -15.60 -3.59
CA LEU A 168 -22.08 -14.95 -3.05
C LEU A 168 -23.22 -15.10 -4.05
N GLU A 169 -24.42 -15.28 -3.52
CA GLU A 169 -25.65 -15.34 -4.31
C GLU A 169 -26.46 -14.08 -4.08
N GLY A 170 -26.97 -13.52 -5.17
CA GLY A 170 -27.83 -12.33 -5.14
C GLY A 170 -27.08 -11.00 -5.23
N PRO A 171 -27.77 -9.94 -5.68
CA PRO A 171 -27.16 -8.64 -5.95
C PRO A 171 -26.74 -7.88 -4.68
N GLU A 172 -27.48 -8.03 -3.58
CA GLU A 172 -27.21 -7.28 -2.34
C GLU A 172 -25.88 -7.71 -1.66
N PRO A 173 -25.59 -8.99 -1.41
CA PRO A 173 -24.31 -9.38 -0.82
C PRO A 173 -23.10 -9.00 -1.69
N ILE A 174 -23.26 -9.07 -3.02
CA ILE A 174 -22.23 -8.65 -3.98
C ILE A 174 -21.96 -7.15 -3.85
N ALA A 175 -23.02 -6.33 -3.78
CA ALA A 175 -22.91 -4.89 -3.59
C ALA A 175 -22.26 -4.54 -2.25
N GLN A 176 -22.64 -5.22 -1.16
CA GLN A 176 -22.06 -5.00 0.17
C GLN A 176 -20.57 -5.35 0.22
N ARG A 177 -20.14 -6.42 -0.46
CA ARG A 177 -18.72 -6.77 -0.58
C ARG A 177 -17.92 -5.68 -1.28
N ARG A 178 -18.43 -5.20 -2.43
CA ARG A 178 -17.80 -4.10 -3.17
C ARG A 178 -17.72 -2.86 -2.29
N GLN A 179 -18.82 -2.47 -1.64
CA GLN A 179 -18.88 -1.30 -0.76
C GLN A 179 -17.87 -1.40 0.40
N SER A 180 -17.72 -2.59 1.00
CA SER A 180 -16.78 -2.79 2.11
C SER A 180 -15.33 -2.60 1.66
N LEU A 181 -14.96 -3.14 0.49
CA LEU A 181 -13.61 -2.98 -0.04
C LEU A 181 -13.36 -1.54 -0.52
N ASP A 182 -14.34 -0.93 -1.19
CA ASP A 182 -14.28 0.45 -1.66
C ASP A 182 -14.08 1.41 -0.48
N HIS A 183 -14.81 1.22 0.61
CA HIS A 183 -14.63 2.01 1.84
C HIS A 183 -13.19 1.96 2.36
N VAL A 184 -12.58 0.77 2.40
CA VAL A 184 -11.19 0.60 2.84
C VAL A 184 -10.21 1.31 1.89
N TYR A 185 -10.43 1.22 0.57
CA TYR A 185 -9.58 1.88 -0.43
C TYR A 185 -9.71 3.40 -0.36
N GLN A 186 -10.92 3.93 -0.21
CA GLN A 186 -11.16 5.36 -0.04
C GLN A 186 -10.51 5.89 1.24
N LEU A 187 -10.63 5.14 2.35
CA LEU A 187 -9.97 5.52 3.60
C LEU A 187 -8.45 5.54 3.43
N ALA A 188 -7.87 4.55 2.76
CA ALA A 188 -6.44 4.51 2.47
C ALA A 188 -5.98 5.67 1.57
N ALA A 189 -6.73 5.96 0.50
CA ALA A 189 -6.47 7.07 -0.40
C ALA A 189 -6.48 8.41 0.36
N ASP A 190 -7.50 8.65 1.18
CA ASP A 190 -7.60 9.88 2.00
C ASP A 190 -6.50 9.98 3.05
N MET A 191 -6.16 8.88 3.73
CA MET A 191 -5.03 8.84 4.66
C MET A 191 -3.70 9.13 3.95
N SER A 192 -3.50 8.59 2.76
CA SER A 192 -2.28 8.83 1.97
C SER A 192 -2.16 10.31 1.60
N PHE A 193 -3.24 10.91 1.10
CA PHE A 193 -3.29 12.33 0.77
C PHE A 193 -2.94 13.18 1.99
N ARG A 194 -3.59 12.93 3.13
CA ARG A 194 -3.33 13.64 4.39
C ARG A 194 -1.88 13.50 4.81
N SER A 195 -1.33 12.28 4.82
CA SER A 195 0.08 12.03 5.13
C SER A 195 1.01 12.84 4.22
N TRP A 196 0.77 12.79 2.91
CA TRP A 196 1.54 13.53 1.92
C TRP A 196 1.24 15.04 1.90
N SER A 197 0.31 15.55 2.70
CA SER A 197 0.09 16.99 2.89
C SER A 197 0.92 17.57 4.04
N HIS A 198 1.69 16.75 4.76
CA HIS A 198 2.60 17.20 5.82
C HIS A 198 4.05 17.19 5.34
N VAL A 199 4.94 17.92 6.02
CA VAL A 199 6.40 17.88 5.74
C VAL A 199 6.96 16.52 6.13
N GLN A 200 6.50 15.98 7.26
CA GLN A 200 6.73 14.59 7.64
C GLN A 200 5.94 13.68 6.71
N HIS A 201 6.49 12.51 6.41
CA HIS A 201 5.84 11.49 5.60
C HIS A 201 5.98 10.11 6.24
N LEU A 202 5.14 9.17 5.80
CA LEU A 202 5.21 7.79 6.25
C LEU A 202 6.14 6.97 5.34
N GLU A 203 6.99 6.16 5.94
CA GLU A 203 7.72 5.10 5.26
C GLU A 203 7.33 3.74 5.85
N PHE A 204 7.38 2.71 5.00
CA PHE A 204 6.90 1.37 5.34
C PHE A 204 8.04 0.35 5.32
N GLY A 205 8.22 -0.33 6.46
CA GLY A 205 9.09 -1.48 6.60
C GLY A 205 8.42 -2.72 6.01
N THR A 206 8.92 -3.21 4.89
CA THR A 206 8.50 -4.42 4.18
C THR A 206 9.58 -5.49 4.27
N LEU A 207 9.31 -6.71 3.79
CA LEU A 207 10.32 -7.77 3.75
C LEU A 207 11.63 -7.39 3.02
N ASN A 208 11.59 -6.41 2.11
CA ASN A 208 12.77 -5.98 1.37
C ASN A 208 13.74 -5.11 2.19
N ASN A 209 13.27 -4.50 3.28
CA ASN A 209 14.06 -3.56 4.10
C ASN A 209 14.06 -3.90 5.60
N LEU A 210 13.31 -4.92 6.02
CA LEU A 210 13.39 -5.52 7.35
C LEU A 210 14.39 -6.68 7.35
N ASN A 211 14.88 -7.02 8.54
CA ASN A 211 15.63 -8.26 8.72
C ASN A 211 14.79 -9.46 8.27
N ASN A 212 15.42 -10.41 7.60
CA ASN A 212 14.75 -11.64 7.12
C ASN A 212 14.61 -12.71 8.22
N ARG A 213 15.23 -12.47 9.39
CA ARG A 213 15.16 -13.32 10.58
C ARG A 213 14.61 -12.52 11.74
N PHE A 214 13.80 -13.18 12.56
CA PHE A 214 13.22 -12.58 13.75
C PHE A 214 14.29 -12.41 14.82
N SER A 215 14.29 -11.23 15.45
CA SER A 215 15.00 -11.01 16.69
C SER A 215 14.07 -10.34 17.69
N SER A 216 14.06 -10.85 18.92
CA SER A 216 13.28 -10.27 20.02
C SER A 216 13.82 -8.92 20.49
N GLU A 217 15.04 -8.57 20.11
CA GLU A 217 15.67 -7.27 20.39
C GLU A 217 15.42 -6.24 19.27
N ASP A 218 14.95 -6.67 18.10
CA ASP A 218 14.63 -5.76 16.99
C ASP A 218 13.30 -5.03 17.27
N ALA A 219 13.40 -3.77 17.67
CA ALA A 219 12.25 -2.92 17.93
C ALA A 219 11.33 -2.75 16.72
N ASN A 220 11.81 -2.98 15.49
CA ASN A 220 11.01 -2.90 14.27
C ASN A 220 10.09 -4.11 14.08
N LEU A 221 10.22 -5.16 14.89
CA LEU A 221 9.52 -6.42 14.72
C LEU A 221 8.61 -6.75 15.90
N ALA A 222 7.39 -7.17 15.60
CA ALA A 222 6.43 -7.74 16.53
C ALA A 222 5.91 -9.06 15.96
N MET A 223 5.83 -10.09 16.80
CA MET A 223 5.20 -11.34 16.39
C MET A 223 3.69 -11.15 16.22
N ALA A 224 3.11 -11.79 15.21
CA ALA A 224 1.67 -11.78 15.02
C ALA A 224 0.93 -12.27 16.27
N TYR A 225 -0.20 -11.64 16.59
CA TYR A 225 -1.00 -11.96 17.78
C TYR A 225 -1.34 -13.47 17.91
N ARG A 226 -1.43 -14.14 16.75
CA ARG A 226 -1.77 -15.56 16.61
C ARG A 226 -0.70 -16.53 17.11
N TYR A 227 0.50 -16.08 17.46
CA TYR A 227 1.55 -16.90 18.10
C TYR A 227 1.32 -17.15 19.60
N ASN A 228 0.10 -16.94 20.12
CA ASN A 228 -0.25 -17.00 21.53
C ASN A 228 0.66 -16.11 22.39
N LEU A 229 0.24 -14.85 22.51
CA LEU A 229 0.51 -13.92 23.60
C LEU A 229 1.34 -14.51 24.78
N PHE A 230 2.60 -14.06 24.88
CA PHE A 230 3.41 -13.90 26.10
C PHE A 230 4.46 -14.94 26.53
N THR A 231 4.49 -16.21 26.13
CA THR A 231 5.39 -17.16 26.85
C THR A 231 6.66 -17.60 26.15
N ARG A 232 6.87 -17.36 24.84
CA ARG A 232 8.03 -17.94 24.13
C ARG A 232 8.65 -17.08 23.00
N ARG A 233 8.72 -15.74 23.14
CA ARG A 233 9.40 -14.87 22.14
C ARG A 233 10.80 -15.37 21.77
N LYS A 234 11.61 -15.69 22.78
CA LYS A 234 12.99 -16.18 22.62
C LYS A 234 13.08 -17.52 21.88
N ARG A 235 12.00 -18.32 21.81
CA ARG A 235 12.00 -19.58 21.07
C ARG A 235 12.17 -19.36 19.56
N PHE A 236 11.69 -18.22 19.06
CA PHE A 236 11.71 -17.90 17.64
C PHE A 236 12.93 -17.05 17.25
N GLU A 237 13.88 -16.85 18.17
CA GLU A 237 15.08 -16.05 17.91
C GLU A 237 15.88 -16.65 16.75
N GLY A 238 16.20 -15.83 15.75
CA GLY A 238 16.90 -16.25 14.54
C GLY A 238 16.03 -17.00 13.52
N HIS A 239 14.77 -17.32 13.82
CA HIS A 239 13.89 -18.00 12.87
C HIS A 239 13.57 -17.10 11.68
N ARG A 240 13.35 -17.71 10.51
CA ARG A 240 13.03 -16.99 9.29
C ARG A 240 11.66 -16.33 9.37
N ILE A 241 11.57 -15.10 8.89
CA ILE A 241 10.30 -14.41 8.69
C ILE A 241 9.72 -14.86 7.34
N LEU A 242 8.51 -15.42 7.38
CA LEU A 242 7.78 -15.93 6.22
C LEU A 242 6.96 -14.84 5.55
N SER A 243 6.35 -13.96 6.35
CA SER A 243 5.47 -12.90 5.85
C SER A 243 5.39 -11.72 6.81
N VAL A 244 5.05 -10.55 6.27
CA VAL A 244 4.74 -9.33 7.01
C VAL A 244 3.25 -9.07 6.86
N MET A 245 2.49 -9.22 7.95
CA MET A 245 1.05 -8.95 7.98
C MET A 245 0.77 -7.45 7.98
N LYS A 246 1.52 -6.71 8.80
CA LYS A 246 1.50 -5.25 8.85
C LYS A 246 2.93 -4.77 8.72
N PRO A 247 3.22 -3.82 7.82
CA PRO A 247 4.55 -3.25 7.73
C PRO A 247 4.91 -2.52 9.02
N ALA A 248 6.22 -2.34 9.26
CA ALA A 248 6.63 -1.31 10.21
C ALA A 248 6.27 0.05 9.63
N ILE A 249 5.85 0.99 10.46
CA ILE A 249 5.49 2.34 10.03
C ILE A 249 6.47 3.30 10.68
N TYR A 250 7.10 4.13 9.85
CA TYR A 250 8.02 5.16 10.30
C TYR A 250 7.48 6.54 9.95
N ILE A 251 7.65 7.49 10.87
CA ILE A 251 7.50 8.91 10.58
C ILE A 251 8.87 9.43 10.17
N CYS A 252 8.98 9.94 8.95
CA CYS A 252 10.23 10.37 8.36
C CYS A 252 10.22 11.88 8.04
N GLY A 253 11.38 12.50 8.20
CA GLY A 253 11.62 13.90 7.89
C GLY A 253 11.03 14.88 8.92
N GLY A 254 10.99 16.16 8.51
CA GLY A 254 10.59 17.28 9.37
C GLY A 254 11.35 18.53 8.97
N MET A 255 10.83 19.72 9.33
CA MET A 255 11.53 20.98 9.02
C MET A 255 12.86 21.10 9.78
N ASN A 256 12.89 20.61 11.01
CA ASN A 256 14.07 20.68 11.89
C ASN A 256 14.95 19.43 11.81
N ASP A 257 14.39 18.31 11.36
CA ASP A 257 15.13 17.06 11.13
C ASP A 257 14.69 16.39 9.82
N PRO A 258 15.18 16.87 8.67
CA PRO A 258 14.85 16.28 7.36
C PRO A 258 15.32 14.82 7.23
N SER A 259 16.22 14.36 8.09
CA SER A 259 16.77 13.00 8.10
C SER A 259 16.20 12.11 9.20
N GLY A 260 15.35 12.66 10.06
CA GLY A 260 14.68 11.95 11.12
C GLY A 260 13.89 10.77 10.60
N ARG A 261 13.94 9.68 11.37
CA ARG A 261 13.19 8.46 11.11
C ARG A 261 12.83 7.84 12.44
N GLU A 262 11.58 8.01 12.83
CA GLU A 262 11.03 7.52 14.09
C GLU A 262 10.11 6.33 13.83
N LEU A 263 10.27 5.24 14.58
CA LEU A 263 9.38 4.10 14.51
C LEU A 263 8.05 4.43 15.21
N LEU A 264 6.96 4.48 14.44
CA LEU A 264 5.61 4.66 14.98
C LEU A 264 4.97 3.32 15.37
N MET A 265 5.16 2.29 14.53
CA MET A 265 4.59 0.97 14.74
C MET A 265 5.52 -0.12 14.22
N PRO A 266 5.81 -1.19 15.00
CA PRO A 266 6.61 -2.32 14.51
C PRO A 266 5.84 -3.13 13.46
N ALA A 267 6.58 -3.82 12.61
CA ALA A 267 6.03 -4.78 11.65
C ALA A 267 5.46 -6.00 12.39
N GLU A 268 4.23 -6.39 12.04
CA GLU A 268 3.64 -7.63 12.54
C GLU A 268 4.03 -8.78 11.59
N VAL A 269 4.81 -9.75 12.09
CA VAL A 269 5.42 -10.81 11.26
C VAL A 269 4.93 -12.22 11.58
N VAL A 270 4.88 -13.04 10.52
CA VAL A 270 4.70 -14.50 10.57
C VAL A 270 6.08 -15.14 10.46
N ILE A 271 6.41 -15.97 11.43
CA ILE A 271 7.71 -16.61 11.61
C ILE A 271 7.58 -18.11 11.38
N ASP A 272 8.59 -18.69 10.74
CA ASP A 272 8.69 -20.14 10.59
C ASP A 272 8.87 -20.81 11.95
N VAL A 273 8.12 -21.86 12.22
CA VAL A 273 8.24 -22.62 13.47
C VAL A 273 9.40 -23.61 13.43
N ASP A 274 9.90 -23.92 12.23
CA ASP A 274 11.06 -24.77 11.98
C ASP A 274 12.28 -23.90 11.63
N PRO A 275 13.33 -23.84 12.48
CA PRO A 275 14.49 -22.97 12.25
C PRO A 275 15.41 -23.43 11.11
N ASP A 276 15.33 -24.71 10.71
CA ASP A 276 16.31 -25.38 9.83
C ASP A 276 15.80 -25.59 8.39
N ARG A 277 14.68 -24.95 8.01
CA ARG A 277 14.05 -25.08 6.68
C ARG A 277 14.35 -23.93 5.71
#